data_AF-A0A9E1N493-F1
#
_entry.id   AF-A0A9E1N493-F1
#
_cell.length_a   1.000
_cell.length_b   1.000
_cell.length_c   1.000
_cell.angle_alpha   90.00
_cell.angle_beta   90.00
_cell.angle_gamma   90.00
#
_symmetry.space_group_name_H-M   'P 1'
#
loop_
_entity.id
_entity.type
_entity.pdbx_description
1 polymer ?
#
loop_
_entity_poly.entity_id
_entity_poly.type
_entity_poly.pdbx_seq_one_letter_code
_entity_poly.pdbx_strand_id
1 'polypeptide(L)'
;TVEPEQEAIDHLASPISLYPNHYSWCKAALNQIVQNGEPLQYSAHDESRQITLTASDDLIHRFKFLPREIQPQEGQLTLTDQIDTIKQEIARSREDENAWPKIHYLWPQHPASDWLADRMMSGFGRHTAPVITLKQSIEKGEKHYLFSGLIPNQKSHPLINEWFSVRFVDRQFDVITPFEQIIAQTELGQRPIPNPNRTELPNHQQLNQLLPQAVEQARSWMKQQRDLFEKEINQKLTLQLDELDRLKGGQLKQLELSLSQSAEVEGRKAQKRALRQQEIEEVFDHYWTWVEETMTTEPHPYLKLICVLQGEA
;
A
#
# COMPACT_ATOMS: atom_id res chain seq x y z
N THR A 1 -7.05 -16.56 25.34
CA THR A 1 -5.80 -15.99 24.80
C THR A 1 -5.92 -16.11 23.30
N VAL A 2 -6.41 -15.07 22.64
CA VAL A 2 -6.47 -15.05 21.17
C VAL A 2 -5.03 -14.83 20.72
N GLU A 3 -4.51 -15.69 19.86
CA GLU A 3 -3.13 -15.57 19.37
C GLU A 3 -2.99 -14.25 18.61
N PRO A 4 -1.97 -13.42 18.90
CA PRO A 4 -1.77 -12.12 18.25
C PRO A 4 -1.59 -12.23 16.72
N GLU A 5 -1.27 -13.42 16.20
CA GLU A 5 -1.21 -13.69 14.76
C GLU A 5 -2.60 -13.69 14.09
N GLN A 6 -3.66 -14.10 14.78
CA GLN A 6 -5.02 -14.13 14.22
C GLN A 6 -5.63 -12.73 14.10
N GLU A 7 -5.42 -11.85 15.07
CA GLU A 7 -5.81 -10.43 14.96
C GLU A 7 -5.05 -9.72 13.83
N ALA A 8 -3.76 -10.05 13.62
CA ALA A 8 -2.98 -9.48 12.52
C ALA A 8 -3.47 -9.94 11.13
N ILE A 9 -3.94 -11.18 10.99
CA ILE A 9 -4.49 -11.73 9.74
C ILE A 9 -5.87 -11.14 9.43
N ASP A 10 -6.73 -10.95 10.43
CA ASP A 10 -8.06 -10.34 10.25
C ASP A 10 -7.99 -8.86 9.82
N HIS A 11 -6.85 -8.21 10.02
CA HIS A 11 -6.57 -6.85 9.54
C HIS A 11 -5.96 -6.77 8.13
N LEU A 12 -5.68 -7.90 7.48
CA LEU A 12 -5.22 -7.93 6.08
C LEU A 12 -6.44 -7.87 5.14
N ALA A 13 -6.93 -6.66 4.87
CA ALA A 13 -7.85 -6.45 3.76
C ALA A 13 -7.16 -6.93 2.46
N SER A 14 -7.81 -7.84 1.73
CA SER A 14 -7.31 -8.25 0.42
C SER A 14 -7.31 -7.02 -0.49
N PRO A 15 -6.15 -6.56 -0.97
CA PRO A 15 -6.09 -5.33 -1.75
C PRO A 15 -6.84 -5.52 -3.07
N ILE A 16 -7.64 -4.54 -3.45
CA ILE A 16 -8.31 -4.54 -4.74
C ILE A 16 -7.25 -4.44 -5.82
N SER A 17 -7.28 -5.38 -6.75
CA SER A 17 -6.37 -5.43 -7.88
C SER A 17 -7.16 -5.37 -9.18
N LEU A 18 -6.67 -4.59 -10.13
CA LEU A 18 -7.18 -4.57 -11.51
C LEU A 18 -6.71 -5.77 -12.33
N TYR A 19 -5.79 -6.56 -11.77
CA TYR A 19 -5.22 -7.74 -12.40
C TYR A 19 -5.45 -8.98 -11.53
N PRO A 20 -5.76 -10.14 -12.13
CA PRO A 20 -6.06 -11.35 -11.37
C PRO A 20 -4.84 -11.93 -10.65
N ASN A 21 -3.63 -11.61 -11.10
CA ASN A 21 -2.37 -12.05 -10.49
C ASN A 21 -1.19 -11.22 -11.00
N HIS A 22 -0.03 -11.38 -10.34
CA HIS A 22 1.20 -10.67 -10.69
C HIS A 22 1.70 -11.01 -12.09
N TYR A 23 1.58 -12.27 -12.52
CA TYR A 23 1.91 -12.70 -13.88
C TYR A 23 1.16 -11.88 -14.93
N SER A 24 -0.16 -11.74 -14.78
CA SER A 24 -1.01 -11.02 -15.73
C SER A 24 -0.65 -9.53 -15.79
N TRP A 25 -0.36 -8.93 -14.63
CA TRP A 25 0.11 -7.55 -14.56
C TRP A 25 1.47 -7.38 -15.25
N CYS A 26 2.45 -8.23 -14.94
CA CYS A 26 3.78 -8.18 -15.56
C CYS A 26 3.73 -8.37 -17.08
N LYS A 27 2.94 -9.35 -17.55
CA LYS A 27 2.73 -9.58 -18.98
C LYS A 27 2.11 -8.35 -19.67
N ALA A 28 1.14 -7.69 -19.04
CA ALA A 28 0.54 -6.48 -19.58
C ALA A 28 1.54 -5.31 -19.62
N ALA A 29 2.32 -5.11 -18.57
CA ALA A 29 3.35 -4.07 -18.51
C ALA A 29 4.45 -4.28 -19.57
N LEU A 30 4.94 -5.51 -19.73
CA LEU A 30 5.93 -5.86 -20.76
C LEU A 30 5.38 -5.64 -22.18
N ASN A 31 4.12 -6.01 -22.44
CA ASN A 31 3.45 -5.71 -23.69
C ASN A 31 3.40 -4.22 -23.98
N GLN A 32 3.07 -3.40 -22.98
CA GLN A 32 3.01 -1.95 -23.13
C GLN A 32 4.38 -1.35 -23.49
N ILE A 33 5.46 -1.82 -22.84
CA ILE A 33 6.84 -1.38 -23.15
C ILE A 33 7.19 -1.67 -24.61
N VAL A 34 6.91 -2.89 -25.08
CA VAL A 34 7.18 -3.28 -26.47
C VAL A 34 6.32 -2.48 -27.46
N GLN A 35 5.04 -2.24 -27.14
CA GLN A 35 4.14 -1.41 -27.97
C GLN A 35 4.58 0.05 -28.06
N ASN A 36 5.23 0.58 -27.01
CA ASN A 36 5.83 1.91 -27.01
C ASN A 36 7.13 1.99 -27.85
N GLY A 37 7.57 0.89 -28.45
CA GLY A 37 8.73 0.83 -29.33
C GLY A 37 10.07 0.66 -28.61
N GLU A 38 10.06 0.35 -27.31
CA GLU A 38 11.29 0.06 -26.58
C GLU A 38 11.84 -1.33 -26.97
N PRO A 39 13.17 -1.47 -27.17
CA PRO A 39 13.79 -2.74 -27.55
C PRO A 39 13.86 -3.67 -26.34
N LEU A 40 12.79 -4.42 -26.09
CA LEU A 40 12.71 -5.43 -25.03
C LEU A 40 12.29 -6.78 -25.63
N GLN A 41 13.08 -7.81 -25.37
CA GLN A 41 12.76 -9.19 -25.77
C GLN A 41 12.25 -9.96 -24.56
N TYR A 42 11.06 -10.53 -24.68
CA TYR A 42 10.48 -11.39 -23.66
C TYR A 42 9.61 -12.49 -24.27
N SER A 43 9.49 -13.61 -23.57
CA SER A 43 8.54 -14.69 -23.83
C SER A 43 7.67 -14.92 -22.60
N ALA A 44 6.40 -15.22 -22.83
CA ALA A 44 5.43 -15.52 -21.79
C ALA A 44 4.77 -16.88 -22.07
N HIS A 45 4.82 -17.76 -21.08
CA HIS A 45 4.21 -19.09 -21.11
C HIS A 45 2.99 -19.07 -20.20
N ASP A 46 1.80 -18.91 -20.79
CA ASP A 46 0.54 -18.74 -20.04
C ASP A 46 0.18 -19.99 -19.22
N GLU A 47 0.45 -21.18 -19.74
CA GLU A 47 0.14 -22.46 -19.08
C GLU A 47 0.95 -22.65 -17.78
N SER A 48 2.22 -22.26 -17.79
CA SER A 48 3.13 -22.38 -16.64
C SER A 48 3.27 -21.08 -15.84
N ARG A 49 2.55 -20.01 -16.22
CA ARG A 49 2.69 -18.65 -15.63
C ARG A 49 4.16 -18.26 -15.45
N GLN A 50 4.93 -18.44 -16.51
CA GLN A 50 6.36 -18.10 -16.56
C GLN A 50 6.62 -16.99 -17.57
N ILE A 51 7.46 -16.03 -17.18
CA ILE A 51 7.93 -14.95 -18.04
C ILE A 51 9.44 -15.04 -18.08
N THR A 52 10.01 -15.12 -19.28
CA THR A 52 11.45 -15.00 -19.49
C THR A 52 11.71 -13.72 -20.26
N LEU A 53 12.60 -12.88 -19.76
CA LEU A 53 12.95 -11.61 -20.41
C LEU A 53 14.47 -11.42 -20.43
N THR A 54 14.94 -10.76 -21.48
CA THR A 54 16.33 -10.28 -21.55
C THR A 54 16.41 -8.98 -20.76
N ALA A 55 17.11 -9.01 -19.63
CA ALA A 55 17.25 -7.89 -18.73
C ALA A 55 18.07 -6.77 -19.37
N SER A 56 17.50 -5.57 -19.42
CA SER A 56 18.19 -4.36 -19.85
C SER A 56 19.20 -3.87 -18.79
N ASP A 57 20.13 -3.00 -19.19
CA ASP A 57 21.19 -2.50 -18.29
C ASP A 57 20.64 -1.84 -17.01
N ASP A 58 19.54 -1.11 -17.12
CA ASP A 58 18.87 -0.48 -15.97
C ASP A 58 18.19 -1.49 -15.04
N LEU A 59 17.67 -2.60 -15.57
CA LEU A 59 17.16 -3.69 -14.76
C LEU A 59 18.31 -4.43 -14.07
N ILE A 60 19.38 -4.77 -14.80
CA ILE A 60 20.59 -5.40 -14.23
C ILE A 60 21.17 -4.54 -13.10
N HIS A 61 21.19 -3.21 -13.27
CA HIS A 61 21.68 -2.30 -12.24
C HIS A 61 20.93 -2.43 -10.90
N ARG A 62 19.63 -2.79 -10.90
CA ARG A 62 18.87 -3.01 -9.65
C ARG A 62 19.36 -4.22 -8.86
N PHE A 63 19.94 -5.20 -9.52
CA PHE A 63 20.51 -6.38 -8.86
C PHE A 63 21.92 -6.16 -8.29
N LYS A 64 22.54 -4.99 -8.54
CA LYS A 64 23.90 -4.67 -8.07
C LYS A 64 24.05 -4.71 -6.55
N PHE A 65 22.98 -4.39 -5.82
CA PHE A 65 22.96 -4.37 -4.35
C PHE A 65 22.45 -5.68 -3.74
N LEU A 66 22.16 -6.67 -4.58
CA LEU A 66 21.66 -7.97 -4.15
C LEU A 66 22.77 -9.03 -4.29
N PRO A 67 22.62 -10.19 -3.63
CA PRO A 67 23.55 -11.31 -3.75
C PRO A 67 23.84 -11.65 -5.22
N ARG A 68 25.09 -12.03 -5.52
CA ARG A 68 25.52 -12.28 -6.91
C ARG A 68 24.79 -13.48 -7.51
N GLU A 69 24.38 -14.41 -6.67
CA GLU A 69 23.68 -15.65 -6.98
C GLU A 69 22.31 -15.40 -7.61
N ILE A 70 21.64 -14.29 -7.26
CA ILE A 70 20.34 -13.92 -7.82
C ILE A 70 20.44 -13.00 -9.04
N GLN A 71 21.65 -12.67 -9.49
CA GLN A 71 21.80 -11.85 -10.69
C GLN A 71 21.41 -12.66 -11.92
N PRO A 72 20.72 -12.06 -12.91
CA PRO A 72 20.39 -12.73 -14.16
C PRO A 72 21.65 -13.31 -14.83
N GLN A 73 21.73 -14.65 -14.93
CA GLN A 73 22.83 -15.30 -15.65
C GLN A 73 22.66 -15.04 -17.15
N GLU A 74 23.74 -14.61 -17.82
CA GLU A 74 23.73 -14.25 -19.25
C GLU A 74 22.71 -13.15 -19.61
N GLY A 75 22.27 -12.36 -18.62
CA GLY A 75 21.25 -11.32 -18.82
C GLY A 75 19.83 -11.86 -19.02
N GLN A 76 19.58 -13.15 -18.83
CA GLN A 76 18.22 -13.71 -18.87
C GLN A 76 17.62 -13.82 -17.47
N LEU A 77 16.39 -13.34 -17.32
CA LEU A 77 15.63 -13.42 -16.09
C LEU A 77 14.32 -14.19 -16.33
N THR A 78 14.15 -15.30 -15.60
CA THR A 78 12.92 -16.09 -15.63
C THR A 78 12.15 -15.92 -14.33
N LEU A 79 10.87 -15.55 -14.42
CA LEU A 79 9.98 -15.18 -13.32
C LEU A 79 8.72 -16.04 -13.33
N THR A 80 8.25 -16.46 -12.16
CA THR A 80 6.93 -17.09 -11.99
C THR A 80 6.28 -16.66 -10.69
N ASP A 81 4.96 -16.49 -10.68
CA ASP A 81 4.19 -16.26 -9.46
C ASP A 81 3.57 -17.55 -8.90
N GLN A 82 3.97 -18.72 -9.39
CA GLN A 82 3.56 -20.01 -8.88
C GLN A 82 4.51 -20.49 -7.76
N ILE A 83 3.96 -20.57 -6.55
CA ILE A 83 4.69 -21.02 -5.36
C ILE A 83 5.21 -22.46 -5.52
N ASP A 84 4.40 -23.35 -6.09
CA ASP A 84 4.77 -24.77 -6.22
C ASP A 84 5.94 -24.98 -7.20
N THR A 85 5.98 -24.22 -8.29
CA THR A 85 7.11 -24.21 -9.24
C THR A 85 8.40 -23.78 -8.55
N ILE A 86 8.33 -22.74 -7.69
CA ILE A 86 9.49 -22.28 -6.92
C ILE A 86 9.93 -23.31 -5.88
N LYS A 87 9.01 -23.97 -5.18
CA LYS A 87 9.35 -25.04 -4.24
C LYS A 87 10.05 -26.20 -4.93
N GLN A 88 9.60 -26.59 -6.10
CA GLN A 88 10.23 -27.62 -6.92
C GLN A 88 11.65 -27.21 -7.35
N GLU A 89 11.82 -25.96 -7.81
CA GLU A 89 13.13 -25.46 -8.20
C GLU A 89 14.10 -25.36 -6.99
N ILE A 90 13.62 -24.93 -5.82
CA ILE A 90 14.40 -24.95 -4.58
C ILE A 90 14.82 -26.38 -4.20
N ALA A 91 13.92 -27.36 -4.33
CA ALA A 91 14.22 -28.75 -4.05
C ALA A 91 15.30 -29.29 -5.00
N ARG A 92 15.16 -29.01 -6.30
CA ARG A 92 16.15 -29.35 -7.32
C ARG A 92 17.52 -28.72 -7.06
N SER A 93 17.57 -27.43 -6.72
CA SER A 93 18.83 -26.73 -6.46
C SER A 93 19.58 -27.27 -5.23
N ARG A 94 18.89 -27.94 -4.30
CA ARG A 94 19.54 -28.60 -3.14
C ARG A 94 20.25 -29.90 -3.50
N GLU A 95 19.96 -30.48 -4.66
CA GLU A 95 20.60 -31.73 -5.12
C GLU A 95 22.00 -31.50 -5.70
N ASP A 96 22.34 -30.24 -6.02
CA ASP A 96 23.64 -29.83 -6.58
C ASP A 96 24.38 -28.89 -5.58
N GLU A 97 25.65 -29.19 -5.26
CA GLU A 97 26.43 -28.48 -4.22
C GLU A 97 26.62 -26.96 -4.47
N ASN A 98 26.41 -26.48 -5.70
CA ASN A 98 26.56 -25.07 -6.09
C ASN A 98 25.40 -24.55 -6.97
N ALA A 99 24.23 -25.20 -6.94
CA ALA A 99 23.09 -24.73 -7.72
C ALA A 99 22.25 -23.71 -6.97
N TRP A 100 21.93 -22.61 -7.64
CA TRP A 100 20.92 -21.65 -7.20
C TRP A 100 19.66 -21.82 -8.07
N PRO A 101 18.45 -21.54 -7.53
CA PRO A 101 17.24 -21.53 -8.34
C PRO A 101 17.36 -20.64 -9.56
N LYS A 102 17.11 -21.20 -10.76
CA LYS A 102 17.16 -20.44 -12.02
C LYS A 102 15.90 -19.62 -12.27
N ILE A 103 14.85 -19.90 -11.50
CA ILE A 103 13.54 -19.26 -11.59
C ILE A 103 13.34 -18.38 -10.37
N HIS A 104 12.97 -17.13 -10.61
CA HIS A 104 12.67 -16.14 -9.59
C HIS A 104 11.18 -16.16 -9.26
N TYR A 105 10.86 -16.02 -7.96
CA TYR A 105 9.50 -15.80 -7.55
C TYR A 105 9.09 -14.35 -7.82
N LEU A 106 8.00 -14.20 -8.57
CA LEU A 106 7.42 -12.91 -8.93
C LEU A 106 6.52 -12.41 -7.79
N TRP A 107 7.14 -11.76 -6.81
CA TRP A 107 6.44 -11.07 -5.73
C TRP A 107 6.30 -9.55 -6.01
N PRO A 108 5.47 -8.81 -5.25
CA PRO A 108 5.28 -7.36 -5.45
C PRO A 108 6.57 -6.52 -5.39
N GLN A 109 7.45 -6.78 -4.43
CA GLN A 109 8.71 -6.04 -4.20
C GLN A 109 9.91 -6.64 -4.96
N HIS A 110 9.68 -7.29 -6.10
CA HIS A 110 10.76 -7.93 -6.84
C HIS A 110 11.44 -6.84 -7.69
N PRO A 111 12.77 -6.83 -7.87
CA PRO A 111 13.44 -5.80 -8.67
C PRO A 111 12.84 -5.61 -10.06
N ALA A 112 12.38 -6.70 -10.68
CA ALA A 112 11.66 -6.67 -11.97
C ALA A 112 10.26 -6.05 -11.86
N SER A 113 9.53 -6.30 -10.77
CA SER A 113 8.22 -5.68 -10.51
C SER A 113 8.36 -4.18 -10.28
N ASP A 114 9.31 -3.75 -9.45
CA ASP A 114 9.59 -2.33 -9.23
C ASP A 114 10.05 -1.64 -10.51
N TRP A 115 10.91 -2.30 -11.30
CA TRP A 115 11.34 -1.81 -12.60
C TRP A 115 10.19 -1.63 -13.57
N LEU A 116 9.30 -2.62 -13.69
CA LEU A 116 8.09 -2.52 -14.51
C LEU A 116 7.18 -1.39 -14.02
N ALA A 117 6.98 -1.25 -12.71
CA ALA A 117 6.16 -0.19 -12.15
C ALA A 117 6.71 1.20 -12.51
N ASP A 118 8.03 1.41 -12.38
CA ASP A 118 8.68 2.66 -12.76
C ASP A 118 8.55 2.95 -14.26
N ARG A 119 8.68 1.92 -15.11
CA ARG A 119 8.48 2.04 -16.56
C ARG A 119 7.04 2.37 -16.93
N MET A 120 6.06 1.83 -16.22
CA MET A 120 4.66 2.19 -16.44
C MET A 120 4.37 3.63 -16.00
N MET A 121 4.97 4.07 -14.89
CA MET A 121 4.80 5.42 -14.38
C MET A 121 5.48 6.48 -15.25
N SER A 122 6.60 6.15 -15.91
CA SER A 122 7.33 7.09 -16.77
C SER A 122 6.54 7.54 -18.00
N GLY A 123 5.56 6.74 -18.44
CA GLY A 123 4.66 7.08 -19.55
C GLY A 123 3.68 8.22 -19.24
N PHE A 124 3.53 8.61 -17.96
CA PHE A 124 2.62 9.67 -17.54
C PHE A 124 3.38 10.99 -17.26
N GLY A 125 2.77 12.11 -17.64
CA GLY A 125 3.31 13.44 -17.36
C GLY A 125 3.29 13.77 -15.86
N ARG A 126 4.28 14.54 -15.39
CA ARG A 126 4.30 15.03 -13.99
C ARG A 126 3.09 15.91 -13.71
N HIS A 127 2.48 15.74 -12.54
CA HIS A 127 1.30 16.50 -12.10
C HIS A 127 0.09 16.42 -13.05
N THR A 128 0.00 15.34 -13.83
CA THR A 128 -1.16 15.09 -14.69
C THR A 128 -1.92 13.86 -14.22
N ALA A 129 -3.23 13.87 -14.41
CA ALA A 129 -4.08 12.70 -14.22
C ALA A 129 -4.62 12.26 -15.59
N PRO A 130 -4.46 10.99 -15.98
CA PRO A 130 -5.01 10.48 -17.22
C PRO A 130 -6.55 10.53 -17.22
N VAL A 131 -7.12 10.77 -18.39
CA VAL A 131 -8.56 10.72 -18.63
C VAL A 131 -8.87 9.44 -19.41
N ILE A 132 -9.69 8.58 -18.82
CA ILE A 132 -10.14 7.33 -19.44
C ILE A 132 -11.58 7.54 -19.90
N THR A 133 -11.81 7.38 -21.20
CA THR A 133 -13.18 7.46 -21.77
C THR A 133 -13.73 6.06 -21.92
N LEU A 134 -14.83 5.77 -21.21
CA LEU A 134 -15.49 4.48 -21.25
C LEU A 134 -16.70 4.54 -22.18
N LYS A 135 -16.79 3.59 -23.11
CA LYS A 135 -17.94 3.45 -24.03
C LYS A 135 -19.19 2.92 -23.35
N GLN A 136 -18.98 2.18 -22.27
CA GLN A 136 -19.97 1.41 -21.54
C GLN A 136 -19.81 1.78 -20.06
N SER A 137 -20.86 1.57 -19.26
CA SER A 137 -20.88 1.71 -17.79
C SER A 137 -20.86 3.13 -17.21
N ILE A 138 -20.55 4.17 -17.99
CA ILE A 138 -20.66 5.58 -17.57
C ILE A 138 -21.51 6.32 -18.61
N GLU A 139 -22.55 7.02 -18.15
CA GLU A 139 -23.46 7.75 -19.03
C GLU A 139 -22.83 9.03 -19.60
N LYS A 140 -23.42 9.52 -20.68
CA LYS A 140 -23.02 10.79 -21.29
C LYS A 140 -23.27 11.95 -20.33
N GLY A 141 -22.20 12.67 -19.96
CA GLY A 141 -22.26 13.78 -19.01
C GLY A 141 -21.83 13.39 -17.60
N GLU A 142 -21.68 12.10 -17.31
CA GLU A 142 -21.11 11.61 -16.06
C GLU A 142 -19.59 11.67 -16.06
N LYS A 143 -19.04 12.13 -14.94
CA LYS A 143 -17.60 12.27 -14.71
C LYS A 143 -17.24 11.79 -13.32
N HIS A 144 -16.23 10.95 -13.25
CA HIS A 144 -15.77 10.33 -12.02
C HIS A 144 -14.31 10.69 -11.78
N TYR A 145 -14.04 11.44 -10.72
CA TYR A 145 -12.68 11.77 -10.31
C TYR A 145 -12.21 10.75 -9.29
N LEU A 146 -11.26 9.90 -9.67
CA LEU A 146 -10.72 8.88 -8.78
C LEU A 146 -9.57 9.46 -7.93
N PHE A 147 -9.74 9.47 -6.62
CA PHE A 147 -8.76 9.94 -5.66
C PHE A 147 -8.18 8.78 -4.84
N SER A 148 -6.91 8.91 -4.49
CA SER A 148 -6.28 8.21 -3.36
C SER A 148 -6.03 9.26 -2.28
N GLY A 149 -6.62 9.04 -1.10
CA GLY A 149 -6.49 9.90 0.06
C GLY A 149 -5.68 9.20 1.15
N LEU A 150 -4.67 9.91 1.67
CA LEU A 150 -3.80 9.44 2.74
C LEU A 150 -3.85 10.40 3.92
N ILE A 151 -4.06 9.86 5.12
CA ILE A 151 -3.87 10.61 6.38
C ILE A 151 -2.81 9.88 7.20
N PRO A 152 -1.61 10.47 7.35
CA PRO A 152 -0.60 9.92 8.21
C PRO A 152 -0.86 10.26 9.69
N ASN A 153 -0.19 9.54 10.59
CA ASN A 153 0.03 9.99 11.97
C ASN A 153 1.17 11.00 12.06
N GLN A 154 1.41 11.53 13.27
CA GLN A 154 2.53 12.44 13.53
C GLN A 154 3.92 11.81 13.28
N LYS A 155 3.99 10.48 13.14
CA LYS A 155 5.21 9.74 12.76
C LYS A 155 5.27 9.40 11.28
N SER A 156 4.45 10.04 10.45
CA SER A 156 4.39 9.83 8.99
C SER A 156 4.01 8.41 8.56
N HIS A 157 3.43 7.60 9.44
CA HIS A 157 2.86 6.30 9.07
C HIS A 157 1.44 6.49 8.53
N PRO A 158 1.08 5.84 7.41
CA PRO A 158 -0.25 5.95 6.83
C PRO A 158 -1.29 5.25 7.72
N LEU A 159 -2.15 6.01 8.40
CA LEU A 159 -3.23 5.44 9.23
C LEU A 159 -4.49 5.20 8.42
N ILE A 160 -4.82 6.12 7.52
CA ILE A 160 -5.99 6.04 6.66
C ILE A 160 -5.50 6.12 5.22
N ASN A 161 -5.83 5.13 4.41
CA ASN A 161 -5.51 5.07 3.00
C ASN A 161 -6.74 4.62 2.22
N GLU A 162 -7.46 5.59 1.67
CA GLU A 162 -8.76 5.38 1.04
C GLU A 162 -8.72 5.69 -0.44
N TRP A 163 -9.34 4.82 -1.24
CA TRP A 163 -9.54 5.04 -2.66
C TRP A 163 -11.02 5.25 -2.92
N PHE A 164 -11.37 6.34 -3.59
CA PHE A 164 -12.77 6.71 -3.81
C PHE A 164 -12.94 7.59 -5.04
N SER A 165 -14.14 7.58 -5.60
CA SER A 165 -14.53 8.37 -6.75
C SER A 165 -15.49 9.47 -6.34
N VAL A 166 -15.27 10.69 -6.83
CA VAL A 166 -16.24 11.79 -6.74
C VAL A 166 -16.97 11.88 -8.07
N ARG A 167 -18.28 11.60 -8.05
CA ARG A 167 -19.15 11.62 -9.23
C ARG A 167 -19.78 12.99 -9.44
N PHE A 168 -19.75 13.42 -10.70
CA PHE A 168 -20.48 14.58 -11.20
C PHE A 168 -21.41 14.16 -12.33
N VAL A 169 -22.65 14.63 -12.28
CA VAL A 169 -23.65 14.48 -13.36
C VAL A 169 -24.01 15.88 -13.83
N ASP A 170 -23.92 16.14 -15.15
CA ASP A 170 -24.24 17.44 -15.75
C ASP A 170 -23.57 18.66 -15.08
N ARG A 171 -22.34 18.47 -14.57
CA ARG A 171 -21.52 19.45 -13.83
C ARG A 171 -21.94 19.72 -12.39
N GLN A 172 -22.89 18.96 -11.85
CA GLN A 172 -23.26 19.02 -10.44
C GLN A 172 -22.67 17.84 -9.68
N PHE A 173 -22.20 18.10 -8.46
CA PHE A 173 -21.80 17.04 -7.55
C PHE A 173 -23.01 16.16 -7.24
N ASP A 174 -22.81 14.85 -7.28
CA ASP A 174 -23.87 13.89 -7.01
C ASP A 174 -23.53 13.01 -5.80
N VAL A 175 -22.45 12.21 -5.87
CA VAL A 175 -22.10 11.27 -4.79
C VAL A 175 -20.60 10.95 -4.75
N ILE A 176 -20.14 10.47 -3.60
CA ILE A 176 -18.82 9.87 -3.42
C ILE A 176 -18.99 8.37 -3.26
N THR A 177 -18.20 7.60 -4.02
CA THR A 177 -18.33 6.14 -4.11
C THR A 177 -16.98 5.47 -3.81
N PRO A 178 -16.93 4.45 -2.93
CA PRO A 178 -15.70 3.68 -2.69
C PRO A 178 -15.13 3.03 -3.95
N PHE A 179 -13.82 2.77 -3.96
CA PHE A 179 -13.12 2.23 -5.12
C PHE A 179 -13.65 0.88 -5.60
N GLU A 180 -14.00 -0.01 -4.68
CA GLU A 180 -14.59 -1.32 -4.93
C GLU A 180 -15.83 -1.21 -5.82
N GLN A 181 -16.70 -0.27 -5.47
CA GLN A 181 -18.00 -0.08 -6.12
C GLN A 181 -17.82 0.51 -7.52
N ILE A 182 -16.91 1.48 -7.70
CA ILE A 182 -16.64 2.04 -9.03
C ILE A 182 -15.96 1.04 -9.95
N ILE A 183 -15.05 0.19 -9.44
CA ILE A 183 -14.43 -0.88 -10.22
C ILE A 183 -15.47 -1.93 -10.64
N ALA A 184 -16.37 -2.30 -9.73
CA ALA A 184 -17.48 -3.21 -10.04
C ALA A 184 -18.43 -2.61 -11.09
N GLN A 185 -18.78 -1.33 -10.96
CA GLN A 185 -19.66 -0.63 -11.90
C GLN A 185 -19.03 -0.51 -13.30
N THR A 186 -17.77 -0.10 -13.36
CA THR A 186 -17.08 0.20 -14.63
C THR A 186 -16.48 -1.03 -15.29
N GLU A 187 -16.49 -2.19 -14.62
CA GLU A 187 -15.82 -3.42 -15.02
C GLU A 187 -14.32 -3.20 -15.37
N LEU A 188 -13.70 -2.19 -14.76
CA LEU A 188 -12.30 -1.85 -14.98
C LEU A 188 -11.41 -3.04 -14.58
N GLY A 189 -10.53 -3.46 -15.50
CA GLY A 189 -9.67 -4.63 -15.32
C GLY A 189 -10.32 -5.97 -15.72
N GLN A 190 -11.64 -6.02 -15.97
CA GLN A 190 -12.32 -7.24 -16.39
C GLN A 190 -12.44 -7.37 -17.91
N ARG A 191 -12.63 -6.25 -18.61
CA ARG A 191 -12.75 -6.22 -20.07
C ARG A 191 -11.69 -5.31 -20.69
N PRO A 192 -11.14 -5.66 -21.86
CA PRO A 192 -10.25 -4.77 -22.58
C PRO A 192 -11.01 -3.51 -22.99
N ILE A 193 -10.48 -2.35 -22.58
CA ILE A 193 -11.02 -1.05 -22.98
C ILE A 193 -10.30 -0.65 -24.27
N PRO A 194 -10.97 -0.66 -25.43
CA PRO A 194 -10.33 -0.27 -26.67
C PRO A 194 -9.96 1.20 -26.58
N ASN A 195 -8.68 1.55 -26.80
CA ASN A 195 -8.29 2.93 -27.01
C ASN A 195 -8.65 3.32 -28.46
N PRO A 196 -9.69 4.12 -28.70
CA PRO A 196 -10.22 4.34 -30.04
C PRO A 196 -9.32 5.23 -30.93
N ASN A 197 -8.08 5.54 -30.52
CA ASN A 197 -7.15 6.44 -31.23
C ASN A 197 -7.87 7.69 -31.76
N ARG A 198 -8.70 8.30 -30.90
CA ARG A 198 -9.61 9.38 -31.30
C ARG A 198 -8.85 10.64 -31.63
N THR A 199 -9.36 11.33 -32.65
CA THR A 199 -8.96 12.69 -33.03
C THR A 199 -9.58 13.75 -32.11
N GLU A 200 -10.73 13.45 -31.50
CA GLU A 200 -11.39 14.32 -30.53
C GLU A 200 -10.86 14.04 -29.12
N LEU A 201 -10.06 14.97 -28.61
CA LEU A 201 -9.56 14.94 -27.24
C LEU A 201 -10.70 15.20 -26.24
N PRO A 202 -10.66 14.59 -25.04
CA PRO A 202 -11.54 14.96 -23.94
C PRO A 202 -11.59 16.47 -23.72
N ASN A 203 -12.75 17.02 -23.32
CA ASN A 203 -12.86 18.43 -22.96
C ASN A 203 -12.15 18.71 -21.63
N HIS A 204 -10.82 18.85 -21.70
CA HIS A 204 -9.96 19.08 -20.55
C HIS A 204 -10.31 20.38 -19.82
N GLN A 205 -10.79 21.41 -20.53
CA GLN A 205 -11.18 22.67 -19.89
C GLN A 205 -12.36 22.46 -18.93
N GLN A 206 -13.38 21.73 -19.36
CA GLN A 206 -14.53 21.41 -18.50
C GLN A 206 -14.13 20.51 -17.32
N LEU A 207 -13.21 19.56 -17.53
CA LEU A 207 -12.70 18.70 -16.46
C LEU A 207 -11.90 19.50 -15.42
N ASN A 208 -11.09 20.47 -15.86
CA ASN A 208 -10.33 21.34 -14.98
C ASN A 208 -11.23 22.32 -14.20
N GLN A 209 -12.36 22.75 -14.76
CA GLN A 209 -13.31 23.61 -14.06
C GLN A 209 -14.01 22.91 -12.89
N LEU A 210 -14.28 21.61 -13.01
CA LEU A 210 -14.90 20.81 -11.94
C LEU A 210 -13.90 20.32 -10.89
N LEU A 211 -12.61 20.31 -11.22
CA LEU A 211 -11.56 19.77 -10.35
C LEU A 211 -11.49 20.43 -8.96
N PRO A 212 -11.56 21.77 -8.81
CA PRO A 212 -11.55 22.40 -7.49
C PRO A 212 -12.68 21.91 -6.58
N GLN A 213 -13.89 21.79 -7.14
CA GLN A 213 -15.05 21.27 -6.42
C GLN A 213 -14.86 19.78 -6.06
N ALA A 214 -14.32 18.99 -6.98
CA ALA A 214 -14.02 17.57 -6.71
C ALA A 214 -13.03 17.41 -5.55
N VAL A 215 -11.98 18.25 -5.51
CA VAL A 215 -11.00 18.27 -4.42
C VAL A 215 -11.62 18.69 -3.10
N GLU A 216 -12.53 19.68 -3.10
CA GLU A 216 -13.24 20.11 -1.89
C GLU A 216 -14.10 18.97 -1.30
N GLN A 217 -14.87 18.29 -2.15
CA GLN A 217 -15.68 17.13 -1.75
C GLN A 217 -14.80 15.98 -1.23
N ALA A 218 -13.68 15.70 -1.91
CA ALA A 218 -12.71 14.71 -1.47
C ALA A 218 -12.09 15.04 -0.10
N ARG A 219 -11.78 16.32 0.17
CA ARG A 219 -11.28 16.77 1.49
C ARG A 219 -12.32 16.57 2.58
N SER A 220 -13.57 16.93 2.29
CA SER A 220 -14.68 16.75 3.24
C SER A 220 -14.88 15.28 3.58
N TRP A 221 -14.86 14.40 2.57
CA TRP A 221 -14.95 12.96 2.76
C TRP A 221 -13.82 12.41 3.63
N MET A 222 -12.56 12.74 3.30
CA MET A 222 -11.42 12.28 4.10
C MET A 222 -11.47 12.76 5.55
N LYS A 223 -11.98 13.97 5.79
CA LYS A 223 -12.21 14.46 7.15
C LYS A 223 -13.26 13.62 7.88
N GLN A 224 -14.36 13.25 7.22
CA GLN A 224 -15.36 12.37 7.81
C GLN A 224 -14.80 10.97 8.12
N GLN A 225 -14.01 10.39 7.21
CA GLN A 225 -13.35 9.10 7.44
C GLN A 225 -12.38 9.17 8.62
N ARG A 226 -11.63 10.27 8.74
CA ARG A 226 -10.77 10.54 9.89
C ARG A 226 -11.53 10.60 11.20
N ASP A 227 -12.64 11.35 11.23
CA ASP A 227 -13.44 11.50 12.45
C ASP A 227 -14.11 10.18 12.86
N LEU A 228 -14.42 9.28 11.91
CA LEU A 228 -14.88 7.91 12.19
C LEU A 228 -13.75 7.05 12.76
N PHE A 229 -12.59 7.06 12.10
CA PHE A 229 -11.40 6.34 12.54
C PHE A 229 -10.94 6.78 13.94
N GLU A 230 -10.89 8.07 14.22
CA GLU A 230 -10.55 8.61 15.55
C GLU A 230 -11.51 8.12 16.63
N LYS A 231 -12.81 7.99 16.35
CA LYS A 231 -13.77 7.45 17.34
C LYS A 231 -13.47 6.00 17.68
N GLU A 232 -13.14 5.18 16.68
CA GLU A 232 -12.82 3.76 16.90
C GLU A 232 -11.48 3.58 17.60
N ILE A 233 -10.45 4.32 17.16
CA ILE A 233 -9.12 4.25 17.75
C ILE A 233 -9.10 4.81 19.16
N ASN A 234 -9.79 5.92 19.44
CA ASN A 234 -9.82 6.50 20.79
C ASN A 234 -10.39 5.51 21.81
N GLN A 235 -11.39 4.69 21.45
CA GLN A 235 -11.90 3.65 22.34
C GLN A 235 -10.84 2.58 22.66
N LYS A 236 -10.14 2.08 21.63
CA LYS A 236 -9.04 1.11 21.81
C LYS A 236 -7.88 1.71 22.61
N LEU A 237 -7.57 2.98 22.34
CA LEU A 237 -6.53 3.74 23.01
C LEU A 237 -6.84 3.87 24.50
N THR A 238 -8.05 4.30 24.89
CA THR A 238 -8.44 4.39 26.30
C THR A 238 -8.27 3.06 27.02
N LEU A 239 -8.68 1.93 26.42
CA LEU A 239 -8.51 0.61 27.03
C LEU A 239 -7.03 0.23 27.21
N GLN A 240 -6.18 0.53 26.23
CA GLN A 240 -4.74 0.29 26.32
C GLN A 240 -4.08 1.15 27.39
N LEU A 241 -4.48 2.42 27.49
CA LEU A 241 -3.98 3.36 28.51
C LEU A 241 -4.39 2.91 29.92
N ASP A 242 -5.64 2.48 30.12
CA ASP A 242 -6.11 1.94 31.40
C ASP A 242 -5.33 0.68 31.82
N GLU A 243 -5.03 -0.21 30.86
CA GLU A 243 -4.24 -1.41 31.12
C GLU A 243 -2.78 -1.06 31.48
N LEU A 244 -2.19 -0.07 30.80
CA LEU A 244 -0.85 0.43 31.15
C LEU A 244 -0.80 1.02 32.55
N ASP A 245 -1.81 1.82 32.93
CA ASP A 245 -1.90 2.38 34.28
C ASP A 245 -2.03 1.28 35.34
N ARG A 246 -2.80 0.23 35.04
CA ARG A 246 -2.88 -0.96 35.90
C ARG A 246 -1.53 -1.66 36.05
N LEU A 247 -0.78 -1.83 34.96
CA LEU A 247 0.55 -2.44 34.95
C LEU A 247 1.57 -1.57 35.71
N LYS A 248 1.55 -0.25 35.52
CA LYS A 248 2.37 0.72 36.27
C LYS A 248 2.10 0.60 37.77
N GLY A 249 0.82 0.60 38.16
CA GLY A 249 0.41 0.39 39.56
C GLY A 249 0.85 -0.96 40.12
N GLY A 250 0.82 -2.03 39.32
CA GLY A 250 1.33 -3.35 39.69
C GLY A 250 2.85 -3.36 39.94
N GLN A 251 3.63 -2.74 39.04
CA GLN A 251 5.08 -2.62 39.19
C GLN A 251 5.48 -1.82 40.43
N LEU A 252 4.78 -0.72 40.72
CA LEU A 252 5.01 0.07 41.93
C LEU A 252 4.73 -0.74 43.20
N LYS A 253 3.62 -1.49 43.24
CA LYS A 253 3.31 -2.40 44.36
C LYS A 253 4.37 -3.49 44.52
N GLN A 254 4.87 -4.06 43.43
CA GLN A 254 5.90 -5.08 43.48
C GLN A 254 7.25 -4.52 43.96
N LEU A 255 7.58 -3.29 43.56
CA LEU A 255 8.74 -2.57 44.09
C LEU A 255 8.61 -2.35 45.61
N GLU A 256 7.45 -1.93 46.10
CA GLU A 256 7.19 -1.77 47.54
C GLU A 256 7.35 -3.08 48.31
N LEU A 257 6.76 -4.17 47.79
CA LEU A 257 6.89 -5.51 48.38
C LEU A 257 8.37 -5.94 48.45
N SER A 258 9.12 -5.77 47.37
CA SER A 258 10.56 -6.10 47.31
C SER A 258 11.38 -5.30 48.34
N LEU A 259 11.11 -4.00 48.46
CA LEU A 259 11.80 -3.14 49.42
C LEU A 259 11.42 -3.45 50.88
N SER A 260 10.18 -3.85 51.12
CA SER A 260 9.70 -4.25 52.47
C SER A 260 10.35 -5.54 52.97
N GLN A 261 10.65 -6.47 52.06
CA GLN A 261 11.31 -7.75 52.36
C GLN A 261 12.85 -7.64 52.44
N SER A 262 13.43 -6.52 52.00
CA SER A 262 14.87 -6.28 52.04
C SER A 262 15.37 -5.98 53.46
N ALA A 263 16.51 -6.56 53.86
CA ALA A 263 17.18 -6.26 55.13
C ALA A 263 18.07 -5.00 55.08
N GLU A 264 18.03 -4.23 53.99
CA GLU A 264 18.83 -3.02 53.79
C GLU A 264 18.43 -1.87 54.73
N VAL A 265 19.37 -0.95 54.98
CA VAL A 265 19.16 0.25 55.81
C VAL A 265 18.20 1.22 55.10
N GLU A 266 17.35 1.91 55.87
CA GLU A 266 16.27 2.76 55.38
C GLU A 266 16.72 3.83 54.36
N GLY A 267 17.91 4.42 54.54
CA GLY A 267 18.47 5.39 53.58
C GLY A 267 18.79 4.79 52.21
N ARG A 268 19.27 3.54 52.14
CA ARG A 268 19.50 2.84 50.86
C ARG A 268 18.19 2.40 50.21
N LYS A 269 17.21 1.97 51.01
CA LYS A 269 15.86 1.64 50.53
C LYS A 269 15.18 2.85 49.90
N ALA A 270 15.27 4.02 50.53
CA ALA A 270 14.71 5.26 50.01
C ALA A 270 15.36 5.68 48.69
N GLN A 271 16.69 5.59 48.57
CA GLN A 271 17.40 5.90 47.34
C GLN A 271 17.04 4.94 46.20
N LYS A 272 16.99 3.64 46.49
CA LYS A 272 16.60 2.61 45.50
C LYS A 272 15.14 2.73 45.07
N ARG A 273 14.25 3.11 45.98
CA ARG A 273 12.85 3.43 45.69
C ARG A 273 12.76 4.59 44.70
N ALA A 274 13.41 5.71 45.00
CA ALA A 274 13.36 6.89 44.15
C ALA A 274 13.89 6.61 42.74
N LEU A 275 15.05 5.95 42.62
CA LEU A 275 15.63 5.61 41.33
C LEU A 275 14.73 4.67 40.53
N ARG A 276 14.25 3.60 41.15
CA ARG A 276 13.46 2.58 40.44
C ARG A 276 12.06 3.07 40.10
N GLN A 277 11.47 3.93 40.94
CA GLN A 277 10.21 4.59 40.64
C GLN A 277 10.36 5.53 39.45
N GLN A 278 11.43 6.33 39.41
CA GLN A 278 11.72 7.20 38.28
C GLN A 278 11.91 6.40 36.98
N GLU A 279 12.68 5.30 37.01
CA GLU A 279 12.86 4.42 35.85
C GLU A 279 11.52 3.83 35.37
N ILE A 280 10.65 3.43 36.29
CA ILE A 280 9.31 2.94 35.95
C ILE A 280 8.50 4.07 35.29
N GLU A 281 8.43 5.24 35.91
CA GLU A 281 7.71 6.40 35.36
C GLU A 281 8.22 6.76 33.97
N GLU A 282 9.54 6.87 33.76
CA GLU A 282 10.14 7.19 32.46
C GLU A 282 9.77 6.19 31.37
N VAL A 283 9.80 4.88 31.66
CA VAL A 283 9.43 3.85 30.67
C VAL A 283 7.96 3.95 30.29
N PHE A 284 7.07 4.12 31.27
CA PHE A 284 5.64 4.24 31.01
C PHE A 284 5.28 5.55 30.29
N ASP A 285 5.91 6.67 30.66
CA ASP A 285 5.68 7.97 30.04
C ASP A 285 6.21 8.00 28.59
N HIS A 286 7.34 7.32 28.32
CA HIS A 286 7.84 7.15 26.95
C HIS A 286 6.87 6.33 26.10
N TYR A 287 6.33 5.23 26.66
CA TYR A 287 5.34 4.42 25.96
C TYR A 287 4.05 5.21 25.71
N TRP A 288 3.57 5.97 26.69
CA TRP A 288 2.41 6.85 26.55
C TRP A 288 2.57 7.82 25.38
N THR A 289 3.68 8.55 25.37
CA THR A 289 4.02 9.51 24.31
C THR A 289 4.08 8.79 22.96
N TRP A 290 4.70 7.61 22.90
CA TRP A 290 4.77 6.84 21.67
C TRP A 290 3.39 6.43 21.15
N VAL A 291 2.49 5.96 22.02
CA VAL A 291 1.12 5.58 21.63
C VAL A 291 0.35 6.81 21.15
N GLU A 292 0.41 7.92 21.89
CA GLU A 292 -0.28 9.16 21.54
C GLU A 292 0.17 9.69 20.17
N GLU A 293 1.48 9.79 19.93
CA GLU A 293 2.04 10.25 18.66
C GLU A 293 1.73 9.29 17.50
N THR A 294 1.67 7.99 17.76
CA THR A 294 1.42 6.97 16.72
C THR A 294 -0.07 6.91 16.35
N MET A 295 -0.96 7.23 17.28
CA MET A 295 -2.41 7.17 17.05
C MET A 295 -3.03 8.53 16.70
N THR A 296 -2.32 9.65 16.93
CA THR A 296 -2.79 10.98 16.56
C THR A 296 -2.63 11.21 15.06
N THR A 297 -3.76 11.47 14.37
CA THR A 297 -3.79 11.75 12.94
C THR A 297 -3.43 13.21 12.63
N GLU A 298 -2.85 13.46 11.46
CA GLU A 298 -2.68 14.83 10.97
C GLU A 298 -4.01 15.46 10.51
N PRO A 299 -4.17 16.80 10.62
CA PRO A 299 -5.41 17.47 10.26
C PRO A 299 -5.64 17.60 8.74
N HIS A 300 -4.59 17.42 7.93
CA HIS A 300 -4.63 17.67 6.50
C HIS A 300 -4.43 16.38 5.70
N PRO A 301 -5.46 15.89 4.99
CA PRO A 301 -5.30 14.74 4.12
C PRO A 301 -4.44 15.10 2.92
N TYR A 302 -3.51 14.21 2.59
CA TYR A 302 -2.87 14.18 1.29
C TYR A 302 -3.83 13.55 0.29
N LEU A 303 -4.18 14.30 -0.76
CA LEU A 303 -5.08 13.84 -1.82
C LEU A 303 -4.33 13.79 -3.14
N LYS A 304 -4.40 12.64 -3.81
CA LYS A 304 -3.85 12.45 -5.15
C LYS A 304 -4.97 12.05 -6.10
N LEU A 305 -5.17 12.86 -7.15
CA LEU A 305 -6.03 12.47 -8.26
C LEU A 305 -5.28 11.41 -9.10
N ILE A 306 -5.86 10.22 -9.19
CA ILE A 306 -5.28 9.08 -9.91
C ILE A 306 -5.66 9.13 -11.39
N CYS A 307 -6.96 9.29 -11.68
CA CYS A 307 -7.47 9.41 -13.03
C CYS A 307 -8.86 10.05 -13.02
N VAL A 308 -9.34 10.40 -14.21
CA VAL A 308 -10.74 10.80 -14.43
C VAL A 308 -11.37 9.81 -15.39
N LEU A 309 -12.49 9.20 -14.99
CA LEU A 309 -13.31 8.40 -15.88
C LEU A 309 -14.46 9.25 -16.40
N GLN A 310 -14.75 9.15 -17.70
CA GLN A 310 -15.89 9.84 -18.32
C GLN A 310 -16.60 8.92 -19.31
N GLY A 311 -17.91 9.12 -19.47
CA GLY A 311 -18.69 8.45 -20.50
C GLY A 311 -18.34 8.95 -21.91
N GLU A 312 -18.44 8.07 -22.89
CA GLU A 312 -18.39 8.46 -24.30
C GLU A 312 -19.56 9.40 -24.63
N ALA A 313 -19.24 10.57 -25.20
CA ALA A 313 -20.22 11.53 -25.69
C ALA A 313 -20.87 11.08 -27.01
#